data_AF-A0A6T8HL42-F1
#
_entry.id   AF-A0A6T8HL42-F1
#
_cell.length_a   1.000
_cell.length_b   1.000
_cell.length_c   1.000
_cell.angle_alpha   90.00
_cell.angle_beta   90.00
_cell.angle_gamma   90.00
#
_symmetry.space_group_name_H-M   'P 1'
#
loop_
_entity.id
_entity.type
_entity.pdbx_description
1 polymer ?
#
loop_
_entity_poly.entity_id
_entity_poly.type
_entity_poly.pdbx_seq_one_letter_code
_entity_poly.pdbx_strand_id
1 'polypeptide(L)'
;SGRKNATWKLSSHKLNFTLKINLILATVGQYYGEKIFFLLRSCFSRIINFKVFRFFNCWFSLDSLVDNAIEILKSQNFNEINITEIFDGGVMDRCFLRIKNSRLKISVKFFFEIIRNKIFENLIGNQFGKNFLRIFKILAKDLESEEKQISIQSWLEVKIIRKELFKMYKLGLVTFEEKNCSFFQSTTKKSLIWKINFLSLKKRFISEILKSIYNLLLKLENLQLFFLKISFFFKDQPKNLKNYFQHQRVGLTTSILRLDEILLIIYS
;
A
#
# COMPACT_ATOMS: atom_id res chain seq x y z
N SER A 1 -35.73 31.71 6.17
CA SER A 1 -34.60 32.35 6.88
C SER A 1 -34.14 31.43 8.01
N GLY A 2 -32.94 30.86 7.98
CA GLY A 2 -32.57 29.91 9.06
C GLY A 2 -31.26 29.15 8.98
N ARG A 3 -30.19 29.71 8.40
CA ARG A 3 -28.82 29.16 8.58
C ARG A 3 -27.83 30.29 8.82
N LYS A 4 -27.97 31.01 9.94
CA LYS A 4 -27.05 32.11 10.26
C LYS A 4 -25.72 31.66 10.88
N ASN A 5 -25.56 30.39 11.30
CA ASN A 5 -24.29 29.89 11.86
C ASN A 5 -23.87 28.52 11.25
N ALA A 6 -23.68 28.44 9.93
CA ALA A 6 -23.06 27.26 9.34
C ALA A 6 -21.53 27.37 9.42
N THR A 7 -20.90 26.61 10.32
CA THR A 7 -19.43 26.48 10.35
C THR A 7 -19.00 25.42 9.35
N TRP A 8 -18.21 25.81 8.35
CA TRP A 8 -17.62 24.88 7.39
C TRP A 8 -16.49 24.09 8.05
N LYS A 9 -16.52 22.76 7.92
CA LYS A 9 -15.45 21.85 8.39
C LYS A 9 -14.92 21.03 7.23
N LEU A 10 -13.61 20.83 7.19
CA LEU A 10 -12.98 19.92 6.24
C LEU A 10 -13.38 18.47 6.58
N SER A 11 -13.84 17.72 5.58
CA SER A 11 -14.17 16.30 5.77
C SER A 11 -12.91 15.44 5.60
N SER A 12 -12.36 14.95 6.72
CA SER A 12 -11.24 14.00 6.71
C SER A 12 -11.55 12.74 5.91
N HIS A 13 -12.80 12.26 5.94
CA HIS A 13 -13.24 11.12 5.15
C HIS A 13 -13.14 11.36 3.64
N LYS A 14 -13.55 12.54 3.16
CA LYS A 14 -13.42 12.89 1.73
C LYS A 14 -11.95 13.02 1.33
N LEU A 15 -11.12 13.64 2.17
CA LEU A 15 -9.69 13.78 1.91
C LEU A 15 -8.99 12.41 1.83
N ASN A 16 -9.21 11.55 2.83
CA ASN A 16 -8.65 10.19 2.85
C ASN A 16 -9.13 9.35 1.65
N PHE A 17 -10.37 9.55 1.21
CA PHE A 17 -10.91 8.90 0.03
C PHE A 17 -10.22 9.37 -1.26
N THR A 18 -10.02 10.67 -1.43
CA THR A 18 -9.30 11.24 -2.57
C THR A 18 -7.85 10.74 -2.62
N LEU A 19 -7.15 10.73 -1.48
CA LEU A 19 -5.79 10.19 -1.37
C LEU A 19 -5.74 8.71 -1.78
N LYS A 20 -6.68 7.92 -1.28
CA LYS A 20 -6.83 6.50 -1.63
C LYS A 20 -7.04 6.28 -3.12
N ILE A 21 -7.90 7.08 -3.77
CA ILE A 21 -8.10 7.03 -5.23
C ILE A 21 -6.83 7.39 -5.98
N ASN A 22 -6.14 8.46 -5.58
CA ASN A 22 -4.92 8.90 -6.24
C ASN A 22 -3.83 7.83 -6.17
N LEU A 23 -3.70 7.12 -5.05
CA LEU A 23 -2.78 6.00 -4.91
C LEU A 23 -3.13 4.84 -5.87
N ILE A 24 -4.41 4.49 -5.97
CA ILE A 24 -4.87 3.46 -6.91
C ILE A 24 -4.55 3.87 -8.34
N LEU A 25 -4.89 5.10 -8.72
CA LEU A 25 -4.60 5.62 -10.05
C LEU A 25 -3.09 5.58 -10.34
N ALA A 26 -2.24 6.04 -9.42
CA ALA A 26 -0.79 5.96 -9.59
C ALA A 26 -0.32 4.52 -9.83
N THR A 27 -0.84 3.55 -9.08
CA THR A 27 -0.50 2.13 -9.30
C THR A 27 -1.02 1.57 -10.61
N VAL A 28 -2.20 1.97 -11.03
CA VAL A 28 -2.74 1.58 -12.33
C VAL A 28 -1.84 2.10 -13.45
N GLY A 29 -1.46 3.39 -13.41
CA GLY A 29 -0.56 3.96 -14.40
C GLY A 29 0.77 3.22 -14.48
N GLN A 30 1.31 2.80 -13.34
CA GLN A 30 2.58 2.07 -13.30
C GLN A 30 2.50 0.64 -13.84
N TYR A 31 1.45 -0.12 -13.51
CA TYR A 31 1.35 -1.54 -13.86
C TYR A 31 0.60 -1.83 -15.16
N TYR A 32 -0.35 -0.97 -15.52
CA TYR A 32 -1.30 -1.19 -16.61
C TYR A 32 -1.22 -0.10 -17.69
N GLY A 33 -0.39 0.92 -17.48
CA GLY A 33 -0.14 1.99 -18.45
C GLY A 33 -1.15 3.13 -18.42
N GLU A 34 -0.87 4.15 -19.24
CA GLU A 34 -1.59 5.42 -19.21
C GLU A 34 -3.05 5.32 -19.67
N LYS A 35 -3.35 4.45 -20.65
CA LYS A 35 -4.70 4.32 -21.19
C LYS A 35 -5.72 3.87 -20.12
N ILE A 36 -5.37 2.85 -19.34
CA ILE A 36 -6.21 2.36 -18.23
C ILE A 36 -6.27 3.38 -17.10
N PHE A 37 -5.16 4.08 -16.84
CA PHE A 37 -5.12 5.17 -15.85
C PHE A 37 -6.14 6.27 -16.18
N PHE A 38 -6.15 6.80 -17.40
CA PHE A 38 -7.07 7.86 -17.80
C PHE A 38 -8.52 7.40 -17.73
N LEU A 39 -8.79 6.18 -18.17
CA LEU A 39 -10.12 5.60 -18.09
C LEU A 39 -10.61 5.50 -16.65
N LEU A 40 -9.81 4.93 -15.73
CA LEU A 40 -10.18 4.83 -14.32
C LEU A 40 -10.29 6.20 -13.65
N ARG A 41 -9.48 7.18 -14.07
CA ARG A 41 -9.57 8.57 -13.61
C ARG A 41 -10.93 9.16 -13.99
N SER A 42 -11.42 8.90 -15.20
CA SER A 42 -12.77 9.29 -15.66
C SER A 42 -13.87 8.59 -14.85
N CYS A 43 -13.69 7.30 -14.51
CA CYS A 43 -14.62 6.59 -13.63
C CYS A 43 -14.68 7.26 -12.24
N PHE A 44 -13.52 7.55 -11.66
CA PHE A 44 -13.42 8.06 -10.30
C PHE A 44 -13.84 9.52 -10.16
N SER A 45 -13.61 10.37 -11.17
CA SER A 45 -14.00 11.79 -11.14
C SER A 45 -15.50 11.99 -10.95
N ARG A 46 -16.33 11.11 -11.53
CA ARG A 46 -17.79 11.13 -11.33
C ARG A 46 -18.22 10.83 -9.91
N ILE A 47 -17.41 10.13 -9.13
CA ILE A 47 -17.80 9.59 -7.82
C ILE A 47 -17.38 10.49 -6.68
N ILE A 48 -16.48 11.45 -6.91
CA ILE A 48 -15.99 12.37 -5.89
C ILE A 48 -17.14 13.17 -5.24
N ASN A 49 -18.25 13.35 -5.96
CA ASN A 49 -19.47 14.01 -5.45
C ASN A 49 -20.53 13.07 -4.85
N PHE A 50 -20.36 11.74 -4.93
CA PHE A 50 -21.29 10.76 -4.36
C PHE A 50 -20.92 10.34 -2.94
N LYS A 51 -21.87 9.71 -2.23
CA LYS A 51 -21.68 9.20 -0.86
C LYS A 51 -20.53 8.17 -0.83
N VAL A 52 -19.40 8.55 -0.23
CA VAL A 52 -18.13 7.79 -0.09
C VAL A 52 -18.32 6.31 0.27
N PHE A 53 -19.29 5.98 1.13
CA PHE A 53 -19.55 4.61 1.60
C PHE A 53 -20.01 3.63 0.50
N ARG A 54 -20.58 4.11 -0.61
CA ARG A 54 -21.07 3.23 -1.69
C ARG A 54 -20.00 2.87 -2.72
N PHE A 55 -18.87 3.60 -2.74
CA PHE A 55 -17.83 3.52 -3.78
C PHE A 55 -17.32 2.09 -4.05
N PHE A 56 -16.97 1.36 -3.00
CA PHE A 56 -16.35 0.03 -3.11
C PHE A 56 -17.28 -1.01 -3.77
N ASN A 57 -18.56 -0.71 -3.93
CA ASN A 57 -19.56 -1.59 -4.52
C ASN A 57 -20.33 -0.97 -5.70
N CYS A 58 -19.90 0.19 -6.20
CA CYS A 58 -20.57 0.84 -7.31
C CYS A 58 -20.36 0.09 -8.63
N TRP A 59 -21.40 0.10 -9.46
CA TRP A 59 -21.38 -0.30 -10.85
C TRP A 59 -21.52 0.94 -11.72
N PHE A 60 -20.72 1.05 -12.77
CA PHE A 60 -20.73 2.15 -13.73
C PHE A 60 -21.30 1.65 -15.05
N SER A 61 -22.24 2.35 -15.67
CA SER A 61 -22.65 2.00 -17.03
C SER A 61 -21.51 2.30 -18.00
N LEU A 62 -21.23 1.36 -18.91
CA LEU A 62 -20.18 1.49 -19.91
C LEU A 62 -20.43 2.71 -20.81
N ASP A 63 -21.67 2.91 -21.28
CA ASP A 63 -22.04 4.05 -22.13
C ASP A 63 -21.62 5.37 -21.49
N SER A 64 -21.95 5.52 -20.20
CA SER A 64 -21.58 6.71 -19.47
C SER A 64 -20.06 6.87 -19.36
N LEU A 65 -19.31 5.77 -19.19
CA LEU A 65 -17.85 5.83 -19.11
C LEU A 65 -17.23 6.18 -20.45
N VAL A 66 -17.79 5.67 -21.54
CA VAL A 66 -17.37 5.98 -22.92
C VAL A 66 -17.57 7.47 -23.19
N ASP A 67 -18.75 8.03 -22.91
CA ASP A 67 -19.02 9.47 -23.11
C ASP A 67 -17.98 10.36 -22.40
N ASN A 68 -17.69 10.04 -21.15
CA ASN A 68 -16.74 10.79 -20.33
C ASN A 68 -15.29 10.55 -20.73
N ALA A 69 -14.94 9.31 -21.08
CA ALA A 69 -13.61 8.96 -21.53
C ALA A 69 -13.32 9.68 -22.84
N ILE A 70 -14.26 9.69 -23.79
CA ILE A 70 -14.14 10.43 -25.05
C ILE A 70 -13.93 11.91 -24.77
N GLU A 71 -14.70 12.53 -23.85
CA GLU A 71 -14.54 13.94 -23.49
C GLU A 71 -13.15 14.27 -22.93
N ILE A 72 -12.59 13.39 -22.09
CA ILE A 72 -11.27 13.55 -21.47
C ILE A 72 -10.13 13.21 -22.45
N LEU A 73 -10.37 12.28 -23.38
CA LEU A 73 -9.40 11.74 -24.34
C LEU A 73 -9.51 12.35 -25.74
N LYS A 74 -10.26 13.46 -25.91
CA LYS A 74 -10.35 14.23 -27.18
C LYS A 74 -8.98 14.57 -27.79
N SER A 75 -7.90 14.52 -27.01
CA SER A 75 -6.52 14.77 -27.45
C SER A 75 -5.76 13.53 -27.97
N GLN A 76 -6.29 12.31 -27.85
CA GLN A 76 -5.53 11.06 -28.10
C GLN A 76 -6.14 10.09 -29.13
N ASN A 77 -7.11 10.51 -29.96
CA ASN A 77 -7.75 9.66 -30.99
C ASN A 77 -8.27 8.31 -30.45
N PHE A 78 -9.00 8.33 -29.34
CA PHE A 78 -9.64 7.13 -28.79
C PHE A 78 -10.99 6.86 -29.46
N ASN A 79 -11.14 5.68 -30.06
CA ASN A 79 -12.42 5.16 -30.54
C ASN A 79 -13.02 4.19 -29.50
N GLU A 80 -14.34 3.97 -29.55
CA GLU A 80 -15.06 3.07 -28.65
C GLU A 80 -14.49 1.64 -28.63
N ILE A 81 -14.04 1.15 -29.79
CA ILE A 81 -13.41 -0.16 -29.96
C ILE A 81 -12.14 -0.28 -29.10
N ASN A 82 -11.33 0.78 -29.02
CA ASN A 82 -10.13 0.80 -28.19
C ASN A 82 -10.48 0.73 -26.70
N ILE A 83 -11.62 1.31 -26.30
CA ILE A 83 -12.08 1.31 -24.91
C ILE A 83 -12.55 -0.10 -24.50
N THR A 84 -13.27 -0.80 -25.37
CA THR A 84 -13.69 -2.20 -25.13
C THR A 84 -12.50 -3.15 -25.08
N GLU A 85 -11.52 -3.01 -25.97
CA GLU A 85 -10.28 -3.83 -25.94
C GLU A 85 -9.49 -3.62 -24.64
N ILE A 86 -9.43 -2.39 -24.14
CA ILE A 86 -8.80 -2.08 -22.85
C ILE A 86 -9.54 -2.73 -21.68
N PHE A 87 -10.87 -2.74 -21.74
CA PHE A 87 -11.70 -3.39 -20.74
C PHE A 87 -11.54 -4.90 -20.75
N ASP A 88 -11.50 -5.51 -21.93
CA ASP A 88 -11.26 -6.94 -22.08
C ASP A 88 -9.87 -7.32 -21.57
N GLY A 89 -8.84 -6.52 -21.87
CA GLY A 89 -7.51 -6.66 -21.29
C GLY A 89 -7.51 -6.60 -19.76
N GLY A 90 -8.22 -5.64 -19.17
CA GLY A 90 -8.32 -5.50 -17.70
C GLY A 90 -9.20 -6.55 -17.01
N VAL A 91 -10.10 -7.21 -17.74
CA VAL A 91 -10.87 -8.37 -17.24
C VAL A 91 -10.01 -9.63 -17.28
N MET A 92 -9.26 -9.84 -18.35
CA MET A 92 -8.36 -10.99 -18.52
C MET A 92 -7.17 -10.94 -17.55
N ASP A 93 -6.58 -9.77 -17.31
CA ASP A 93 -5.47 -9.61 -16.37
C ASP A 93 -5.94 -9.41 -14.92
N ARG A 94 -5.86 -10.48 -14.13
CA ARG A 94 -6.03 -10.48 -12.65
C ARG A 94 -7.39 -9.99 -12.13
N CYS A 95 -8.40 -9.92 -12.99
CA CYS A 95 -9.82 -9.69 -12.66
C CYS A 95 -10.09 -8.45 -11.80
N PHE A 96 -9.34 -7.36 -11.96
CA PHE A 96 -9.60 -6.13 -11.22
C PHE A 96 -10.82 -5.38 -11.76
N LEU A 97 -11.24 -5.67 -12.99
CA LEU A 97 -12.50 -5.25 -13.57
C LEU A 97 -13.48 -6.42 -13.65
N ARG A 98 -14.75 -6.15 -13.35
CA ARG A 98 -15.85 -7.08 -13.61
C ARG A 98 -16.89 -6.38 -14.47
N ILE A 99 -17.26 -7.00 -15.58
CA ILE A 99 -18.27 -6.49 -16.49
C ILE A 99 -19.49 -7.40 -16.41
N LYS A 100 -20.68 -6.82 -16.23
CA LYS A 100 -21.97 -7.52 -16.24
C LYS A 100 -23.05 -6.59 -16.75
N ASN A 101 -23.84 -7.03 -17.73
CA ASN A 101 -24.99 -6.29 -18.29
C ASN A 101 -24.63 -4.83 -18.65
N SER A 102 -23.57 -4.64 -19.44
CA SER A 102 -23.05 -3.32 -19.83
C SER A 102 -22.69 -2.40 -18.65
N ARG A 103 -22.40 -2.99 -17.49
CA ARG A 103 -21.91 -2.28 -16.31
C ARG A 103 -20.57 -2.81 -15.89
N LEU A 104 -19.74 -1.91 -15.40
CA LEU A 104 -18.39 -2.16 -14.94
C LEU A 104 -18.28 -1.95 -13.43
N LYS A 105 -17.61 -2.88 -12.75
CA LYS A 105 -17.23 -2.77 -11.35
C LYS A 105 -15.72 -2.86 -11.23
N ILE A 106 -15.14 -1.89 -10.51
CA ILE A 106 -13.71 -1.84 -10.22
C ILE A 106 -13.47 -2.47 -8.85
N SER A 107 -12.61 -3.48 -8.77
CA SER A 107 -12.18 -4.09 -7.53
C SER A 107 -11.10 -3.23 -6.87
N VAL A 108 -11.53 -2.21 -6.15
CA VAL A 108 -10.65 -1.30 -5.40
C VAL A 108 -9.80 -2.05 -4.36
N LYS A 109 -10.36 -3.10 -3.75
CA LYS A 109 -9.67 -3.94 -2.74
C LYS A 109 -8.42 -4.61 -3.32
N PHE A 110 -8.51 -5.08 -4.57
CA PHE A 110 -7.39 -5.72 -5.25
C PHE A 110 -6.17 -4.79 -5.36
N PHE A 111 -6.39 -3.52 -5.71
CA PHE A 111 -5.29 -2.55 -5.76
C PHE A 111 -4.69 -2.29 -4.38
N PHE A 112 -5.51 -2.15 -3.33
CA PHE A 112 -4.99 -2.00 -1.98
C PHE A 112 -4.17 -3.20 -1.52
N GLU A 113 -4.57 -4.42 -1.88
CA GLU A 113 -3.81 -5.63 -1.59
C GLU A 113 -2.46 -5.63 -2.31
N ILE A 114 -2.41 -5.26 -3.60
CA ILE A 114 -1.14 -5.12 -4.33
C ILE A 114 -0.23 -4.10 -3.66
N ILE A 115 -0.74 -2.89 -3.39
CA ILE A 115 0.06 -1.81 -2.81
C ILE A 115 0.57 -2.22 -1.42
N ARG A 116 -0.30 -2.81 -0.59
CA ARG A 116 0.05 -3.28 0.74
C ARG A 116 1.12 -4.37 0.71
N ASN A 117 0.97 -5.35 -0.17
CA ASN A 117 1.95 -6.43 -0.33
C ASN A 117 3.30 -5.87 -0.77
N LYS A 118 3.31 -4.90 -1.69
CA LYS A 118 4.53 -4.20 -2.11
C LYS A 118 5.18 -3.39 -0.99
N ILE A 119 4.38 -2.72 -0.16
CA ILE A 119 4.87 -2.02 1.02
C ILE A 119 5.51 -3.01 1.99
N PHE A 120 4.86 -4.13 2.30
CA PHE A 120 5.43 -5.15 3.18
C PHE A 120 6.71 -5.75 2.60
N GLU A 121 6.75 -6.08 1.31
CA GLU A 121 7.97 -6.52 0.63
C GLU A 121 9.10 -5.50 0.77
N ASN A 122 8.83 -4.21 0.57
CA ASN A 122 9.83 -3.15 0.67
C ASN A 122 10.32 -2.96 2.11
N LEU A 123 9.41 -2.92 3.09
CA LEU A 123 9.75 -2.79 4.51
C LEU A 123 10.63 -3.97 4.97
N ILE A 124 10.23 -5.20 4.60
CA ILE A 124 10.97 -6.41 4.93
C ILE A 124 12.33 -6.45 4.24
N GLY A 125 12.37 -6.15 2.94
CA GLY A 125 13.60 -6.13 2.16
C GLY A 125 14.61 -5.15 2.72
N ASN A 126 14.16 -3.95 3.10
CA ASN A 126 15.02 -2.91 3.66
C ASN A 126 15.53 -3.25 5.07
N GLN A 127 14.71 -3.89 5.91
CA GLN A 127 15.08 -4.21 7.30
C GLN A 127 15.92 -5.49 7.45
N PHE A 128 15.61 -6.54 6.69
CA PHE A 128 16.15 -7.88 6.94
C PHE A 128 17.00 -8.44 5.79
N GLY A 129 16.99 -7.77 4.63
CA GLY A 129 17.80 -8.13 3.47
C GLY A 129 17.12 -9.11 2.50
N LYS A 130 17.85 -9.43 1.42
CA LYS A 130 17.33 -10.13 0.23
C LYS A 130 16.88 -11.57 0.51
N ASN A 131 17.64 -12.34 1.29
CA ASN A 131 17.31 -13.74 1.58
C ASN A 131 16.00 -13.86 2.38
N PHE A 132 15.85 -13.01 3.39
CA PHE A 132 14.63 -12.90 4.20
C PHE A 132 13.44 -12.52 3.33
N LEU A 133 13.59 -11.50 2.46
CA LEU A 133 12.55 -11.10 1.51
C LEU A 133 12.17 -12.24 0.55
N ARG A 134 13.13 -13.02 0.06
CA ARG A 134 12.88 -14.13 -0.87
C ARG A 134 12.02 -15.21 -0.23
N ILE A 135 12.34 -15.60 1.00
CA ILE A 135 11.56 -16.56 1.78
C ILE A 135 10.18 -15.99 2.10
N PHE A 136 10.09 -14.72 2.49
CA PHE A 136 8.82 -14.05 2.75
C PHE A 136 7.90 -14.06 1.51
N LYS A 137 8.42 -13.77 0.32
CA LYS A 137 7.63 -13.78 -0.94
C LYS A 137 7.06 -15.15 -1.26
N ILE A 138 7.84 -16.21 -1.01
CA ILE A 138 7.39 -17.59 -1.20
C ILE A 138 6.23 -17.90 -0.27
N LEU A 139 6.41 -17.67 1.04
CA LEU A 139 5.36 -17.90 2.03
C LEU A 139 4.15 -16.98 1.86
N ALA A 140 4.32 -15.80 1.27
CA ALA A 140 3.23 -14.86 1.02
C ALA A 140 2.37 -15.31 -0.17
N LYS A 141 2.96 -16.06 -1.11
CA LYS A 141 2.27 -16.67 -2.24
C LYS A 141 1.63 -17.99 -1.84
N ASP A 142 2.40 -18.86 -1.20
CA ASP A 142 2.01 -20.17 -0.74
C ASP A 142 1.84 -20.08 0.79
N LEU A 143 0.60 -19.80 1.22
CA LEU A 143 0.23 -19.48 2.62
C LEU A 143 0.77 -20.48 3.66
N GLU A 144 1.04 -21.70 3.22
CA GLU A 144 1.68 -22.77 3.99
C GLU A 144 2.79 -23.40 3.14
N SER A 145 3.99 -23.57 3.68
CA SER A 145 5.08 -24.27 2.97
C SER A 145 6.02 -25.01 3.91
N GLU A 146 6.52 -26.15 3.44
CA GLU A 146 7.61 -26.87 4.09
C GLU A 146 8.98 -26.30 3.71
N GLU A 147 9.99 -26.49 4.56
CA GLU A 147 11.37 -26.03 4.29
C GLU A 147 11.92 -26.51 2.95
N LYS A 148 11.59 -27.74 2.55
CA LYS A 148 12.02 -28.32 1.27
C LYS A 148 11.42 -27.60 0.08
N GLN A 149 10.13 -27.26 0.15
CA GLN A 149 9.44 -26.51 -0.91
C GLN A 149 10.01 -25.10 -1.03
N ILE A 150 10.23 -24.45 0.11
CA ILE A 150 10.87 -23.13 0.16
C ILE A 150 12.26 -23.20 -0.48
N SER A 151 13.05 -24.24 -0.18
CA SER A 151 14.40 -24.40 -0.76
C SER A 151 14.39 -24.54 -2.27
N ILE A 152 13.47 -25.34 -2.82
CA ILE A 152 13.31 -25.51 -4.27
C ILE A 152 12.93 -24.18 -4.93
N GLN A 153 11.97 -23.44 -4.37
CA GLN A 153 11.52 -22.17 -4.95
C GLN A 153 12.50 -21.01 -4.73
N SER A 154 13.21 -20.99 -3.61
CA SER A 154 14.12 -19.92 -3.24
C SER A 154 15.52 -20.12 -3.77
N TRP A 155 15.90 -21.33 -4.20
CA TRP A 155 17.26 -21.65 -4.64
C TRP A 155 18.28 -21.28 -3.56
N LEU A 156 17.91 -21.47 -2.29
CA LEU A 156 18.75 -21.23 -1.12
C LEU A 156 18.99 -22.56 -0.42
N GLU A 157 20.15 -22.65 0.23
CA GLU A 157 20.46 -23.79 1.08
C GLU A 157 19.50 -23.86 2.28
N VAL A 158 19.11 -25.09 2.64
CA VAL A 158 18.20 -25.36 3.76
C VAL A 158 18.71 -24.76 5.08
N LYS A 159 20.04 -24.70 5.28
CA LYS A 159 20.66 -24.09 6.47
C LYS A 159 20.36 -22.59 6.58
N ILE A 160 20.43 -21.86 5.47
CA ILE A 160 20.10 -20.43 5.39
C ILE A 160 18.61 -20.25 5.64
N ILE A 161 17.78 -21.07 5.00
CA ILE A 161 16.32 -21.01 5.12
C ILE A 161 15.89 -21.19 6.56
N ARG A 162 16.39 -22.23 7.25
CA ARG A 162 16.11 -22.44 8.68
C ARG A 162 16.49 -21.24 9.52
N LYS A 163 17.69 -20.68 9.32
CA LYS A 163 18.17 -19.51 10.07
C LYS A 163 17.21 -18.33 9.90
N GLU A 164 16.78 -18.04 8.67
CA GLU A 164 15.86 -16.93 8.41
C GLU A 164 14.43 -17.22 8.90
N LEU A 165 13.93 -18.45 8.76
CA LEU A 165 12.60 -18.85 9.29
C LEU A 165 12.54 -18.76 10.81
N PHE A 166 13.56 -19.23 11.51
CA PHE A 166 13.65 -19.06 12.97
C PHE A 166 13.74 -17.59 13.38
N LYS A 167 14.44 -16.77 12.58
CA LYS A 167 14.46 -15.31 12.80
C LYS A 167 13.07 -14.71 12.60
N MET A 168 12.35 -15.07 11.53
CA MET A 168 10.97 -14.66 11.29
C MET A 168 10.03 -15.08 12.43
N TYR A 169 10.22 -16.29 12.96
CA TYR A 169 9.45 -16.83 14.07
C TYR A 169 9.67 -16.05 15.36
N LYS A 170 10.93 -15.79 15.72
CA LYS A 170 11.28 -14.94 16.88
C LYS A 170 10.69 -13.53 16.77
N LEU A 171 10.54 -13.03 15.54
CA LEU A 171 9.92 -11.75 15.23
C LEU A 171 8.38 -11.80 15.23
N GLY A 172 7.76 -12.98 15.40
CA GLY A 172 6.31 -13.17 15.38
C GLY A 172 5.68 -12.98 14.00
N LEU A 173 6.47 -13.10 12.92
CA LEU A 173 6.01 -12.90 11.53
C LEU A 173 5.49 -14.20 10.91
N VAL A 174 6.06 -15.33 11.33
CA VAL A 174 5.63 -16.67 10.91
C VAL A 174 5.33 -17.52 12.12
N THR A 175 4.43 -18.47 11.94
CA THR A 175 4.16 -19.57 12.86
C THR A 175 4.51 -20.88 12.18
N PHE A 176 4.71 -21.94 12.95
CA PHE A 176 4.87 -23.28 12.40
C PHE A 176 3.91 -24.26 13.05
N GLU A 177 3.51 -25.26 12.29
CA GLU A 177 2.71 -26.39 12.75
C GLU A 177 3.46 -27.68 12.44
N GLU A 178 3.47 -28.61 13.40
CA GLU A 178 3.95 -29.97 13.17
C GLU A 178 2.83 -30.75 12.49
N LYS A 179 3.03 -31.19 11.24
CA LYS A 179 2.15 -32.21 10.64
C LYS A 179 2.77 -33.59 10.85
N ASN A 180 1.99 -34.47 11.47
CA ASN A 180 2.32 -35.88 11.55
C ASN A 180 2.00 -36.52 10.19
N CYS A 181 3.03 -37.04 9.51
CA CYS A 181 2.81 -37.91 8.36
C CYS A 181 2.28 -39.26 8.84
N SER A 182 0.97 -39.34 9.06
CA SER A 182 0.28 -40.56 9.45
C SER A 182 0.08 -41.45 8.22
N PHE A 183 1.07 -42.26 7.87
CA PHE A 183 0.80 -43.42 7.02
C PHE A 183 1.60 -44.69 7.36
N PHE A 184 2.77 -44.61 8.01
CA PHE A 184 3.46 -45.82 8.48
C PHE A 184 4.14 -45.61 9.84
N GLN A 185 3.70 -46.41 10.81
CA GLN A 185 4.32 -46.57 12.12
C GLN A 185 5.74 -47.16 11.93
N SER A 186 6.76 -46.35 12.18
CA SER A 186 8.05 -46.79 12.79
C SER A 186 9.12 -45.69 12.81
N THR A 187 9.03 -44.65 11.96
CA THR A 187 9.90 -43.46 12.08
C THR A 187 9.15 -42.21 11.64
N THR A 188 8.48 -41.54 12.58
CA THR A 188 7.70 -40.32 12.34
C THR A 188 8.61 -39.16 11.93
N LYS A 189 8.89 -39.01 10.63
CA LYS A 189 9.44 -37.77 10.08
C LYS A 189 8.35 -36.70 10.20
N LYS A 190 8.39 -35.92 11.29
CA LYS A 190 7.57 -34.73 11.46
C LYS A 190 8.02 -33.69 10.44
N SER A 191 7.13 -33.22 9.57
CA SER A 191 7.41 -32.05 8.74
C SER A 191 6.87 -30.79 9.42
N LEU A 192 7.71 -29.75 9.44
CA LEU A 192 7.34 -28.43 9.92
C LEU A 192 6.78 -27.63 8.77
N ILE A 193 5.54 -27.18 8.92
CA ILE A 193 4.87 -26.31 7.96
C ILE A 193 4.89 -24.90 8.50
N TRP A 194 5.46 -23.99 7.72
CA TRP A 194 5.59 -22.58 8.06
C TRP A 194 4.46 -21.79 7.42
N LYS A 195 3.87 -20.86 8.17
CA LYS A 195 2.77 -19.99 7.73
C LYS A 195 3.03 -18.55 8.13
N ILE A 196 2.69 -17.59 7.26
CA ILE A 196 2.75 -16.16 7.61
C ILE A 196 1.52 -15.76 8.41
N ASN A 197 1.74 -15.03 9.50
CA ASN A 197 0.67 -14.36 10.22
C ASN A 197 0.56 -12.90 9.78
N PHE A 198 -0.22 -12.65 8.72
CA PHE A 198 -0.41 -11.30 8.16
C PHE A 198 -1.04 -10.32 9.16
N LEU A 199 -1.87 -10.80 10.08
CA LEU A 199 -2.49 -9.95 11.11
C LEU A 199 -1.45 -9.45 12.12
N SER A 200 -0.58 -10.34 12.59
CA SER A 200 0.55 -10.00 13.46
C SER A 200 1.49 -9.01 12.77
N LEU A 201 1.85 -9.32 11.52
CA LEU A 201 2.71 -8.49 10.68
C LEU A 201 2.13 -7.08 10.48
N LYS A 202 0.83 -6.97 10.15
CA LYS A 202 0.12 -5.69 10.02
C LYS A 202 0.16 -4.88 11.31
N LYS A 203 -0.20 -5.49 12.45
CA LYS A 203 -0.21 -4.81 13.76
C LYS A 203 1.18 -4.31 14.14
N ARG A 204 2.21 -5.14 13.91
CA ARG A 204 3.60 -4.80 14.18
C ARG A 204 4.06 -3.61 13.35
N PHE A 205 3.87 -3.63 12.03
CA PHE A 205 4.28 -2.51 11.18
C PHE A 205 3.54 -1.23 11.52
N ILE A 206 2.24 -1.29 11.82
CA ILE A 206 1.50 -0.11 12.31
C ILE A 206 2.15 0.45 13.58
N SER A 207 2.45 -0.39 14.56
CA SER A 207 3.12 0.03 15.79
C SER A 207 4.50 0.65 15.52
N GLU A 208 5.32 0.04 14.65
CA GLU A 208 6.65 0.56 14.32
C GLU A 208 6.58 1.91 13.59
N ILE A 209 5.62 2.06 12.68
CA ILE A 209 5.42 3.32 11.94
C ILE A 209 4.93 4.42 12.89
N LEU A 210 3.95 4.13 13.77
CA LEU A 210 3.47 5.11 14.75
C LEU A 210 4.58 5.57 15.71
N LYS A 211 5.41 4.64 16.20
CA LYS A 211 6.60 4.98 17.01
C LYS A 211 7.58 5.85 16.22
N SER A 212 7.78 5.55 14.94
CA SER A 212 8.66 6.33 14.07
C SER A 212 8.15 7.74 13.85
N ILE A 213 6.84 7.91 13.59
CA ILE A 213 6.19 9.22 13.47
C ILE A 213 6.35 10.01 14.76
N TYR A 214 6.06 9.40 15.91
CA TYR A 214 6.21 10.04 17.21
C TYR A 214 7.64 10.54 17.45
N ASN A 215 8.64 9.70 17.18
CA ASN A 215 10.04 10.08 17.30
C ASN A 215 10.44 11.22 16.35
N LEU A 216 9.88 11.27 15.13
CA LEU A 216 10.13 12.36 14.19
C LEU A 216 9.47 13.67 14.64
N LEU A 217 8.28 13.60 15.24
CA LEU A 217 7.60 14.76 15.83
C LEU A 217 8.41 15.34 17.00
N LEU A 218 8.88 14.49 17.92
CA LEU A 218 9.77 14.92 19.01
C LEU A 218 11.04 15.59 18.49
N LYS A 219 11.65 15.04 17.44
CA LYS A 219 12.82 15.66 16.79
C LYS A 219 12.49 17.03 16.20
N LEU A 220 11.31 17.17 15.59
CA LEU A 220 10.85 18.43 15.00
C LEU A 220 10.61 19.49 16.09
N GLU A 221 9.98 19.13 17.20
CA GLU A 221 9.79 20.01 18.36
C GLU A 221 11.12 20.43 18.98
N ASN A 222 12.04 19.48 19.19
CA ASN A 222 13.38 19.78 19.70
C ASN A 222 14.15 20.73 18.78
N LEU A 223 14.02 20.56 17.46
CA LEU A 223 14.64 21.43 16.46
C LEU A 223 14.05 22.85 16.52
N GLN A 224 12.73 22.97 16.71
CA GLN A 224 12.07 24.28 16.88
C GLN A 224 12.53 24.98 18.17
N LEU A 225 12.58 24.26 19.30
CA LEU A 225 13.06 24.81 20.57
C LEU A 225 14.52 25.26 20.49
N PHE A 226 15.36 24.48 19.81
CA PHE A 226 16.76 24.83 19.59
C PHE A 226 16.90 26.08 18.71
N PHE A 227 16.11 26.18 17.63
CA PHE A 227 16.08 27.37 16.79
C PHE A 227 15.64 28.63 17.56
N LEU A 228 14.60 28.51 18.41
CA LEU A 228 14.14 29.60 19.27
C LEU A 228 15.24 30.06 20.24
N LYS A 229 15.92 29.11 20.90
CA LYS A 229 17.05 29.44 21.78
C LYS A 229 18.15 30.19 21.04
N ILE A 230 18.57 29.71 19.87
CA ILE A 230 19.62 30.40 19.09
C ILE A 230 19.16 31.80 18.65
N SER A 231 17.91 31.95 18.24
CA SER A 231 17.35 33.27 17.84
C SER A 231 17.32 34.28 18.98
N PHE A 232 17.24 33.80 20.23
CA PHE A 232 17.30 34.66 21.41
C PHE A 232 18.72 35.14 21.70
N PHE A 233 19.73 34.28 21.51
CA PHE A 233 21.14 34.62 21.81
C PHE A 233 21.87 35.35 20.68
N PHE A 234 21.48 35.15 19.41
CA PHE A 234 22.13 35.77 18.26
C PHE A 234 21.14 36.61 17.45
N LYS A 235 21.26 37.95 17.56
CA LYS A 235 20.42 38.91 16.82
C LYS A 235 20.63 38.82 15.30
N ASP A 236 21.87 38.58 14.87
CA ASP A 236 22.22 38.33 13.46
C ASP A 236 22.57 36.86 13.26
N GLN A 237 21.56 36.07 12.86
CA GLN A 237 21.81 34.67 12.49
C GLN A 237 22.46 34.59 11.11
N PRO A 238 23.55 33.81 10.94
CA PRO A 238 24.12 33.57 9.63
C PRO A 238 23.09 32.85 8.75
N LYS A 239 22.88 33.34 7.51
CA LYS A 239 21.92 32.79 6.53
C LYS A 239 22.05 31.26 6.37
N ASN A 240 23.27 30.74 6.43
CA ASN A 240 23.57 29.31 6.31
C ASN A 240 22.89 28.46 7.40
N LEU A 241 22.82 28.97 8.63
CA LEU A 241 22.23 28.26 9.76
C LEU A 241 20.70 28.19 9.62
N LYS A 242 20.07 29.29 9.20
CA LYS A 242 18.63 29.33 8.91
C LYS A 242 18.24 28.36 7.80
N ASN A 243 19.03 28.33 6.71
CA ASN A 243 18.82 27.40 5.60
C ASN A 243 18.94 25.94 6.06
N TYR A 244 19.96 25.63 6.87
CA TYR A 244 20.13 24.29 7.45
C TYR A 244 18.91 23.83 8.25
N PHE A 245 18.37 24.68 9.14
CA PHE A 245 17.16 24.36 9.90
C PHE A 245 15.94 24.16 9.01
N GLN A 246 15.78 25.00 7.99
CA GLN A 246 14.69 24.86 7.04
C GLN A 246 14.78 23.54 6.27
N HIS A 247 15.97 23.15 5.80
CA HIS A 247 16.19 21.87 5.14
C HIS A 247 15.87 20.69 6.05
N GLN A 248 16.32 20.72 7.31
CA GLN A 248 16.00 19.65 8.27
C GLN A 248 14.52 19.57 8.57
N ARG A 249 13.85 20.71 8.78
CA ARG A 249 12.40 20.76 9.01
C ARG A 249 11.64 20.18 7.82
N VAL A 250 12.01 20.55 6.59
CA VAL A 250 11.40 19.99 5.37
C VAL A 250 11.66 18.48 5.27
N GLY A 251 12.87 18.02 5.58
CA GLY A 251 13.20 16.59 5.59
C GLY A 251 12.38 15.78 6.61
N LEU A 252 12.21 16.32 7.82
CA LEU A 252 11.42 15.65 8.86
C LEU A 252 9.93 15.62 8.53
N THR A 253 9.37 16.76 8.11
CA THR A 253 7.95 16.86 7.72
C THR A 253 7.62 15.96 6.53
N THR A 254 8.46 15.92 5.50
CA THR A 254 8.27 15.02 4.36
C THR A 254 8.34 13.55 4.77
N SER A 255 9.22 13.20 5.71
CA SER A 255 9.31 11.83 6.26
C SER A 255 8.06 11.44 7.04
N ILE A 256 7.50 12.36 7.84
CA ILE A 256 6.24 12.15 8.56
C ILE A 256 5.09 11.91 7.58
N LEU A 257 4.96 12.76 6.56
CA LEU A 257 3.90 12.64 5.54
C LEU A 257 3.98 11.29 4.81
N ARG A 258 5.18 10.84 4.43
CA ARG A 258 5.38 9.54 3.79
C ARG A 258 4.99 8.37 4.69
N LEU A 259 5.29 8.44 5.99
CA LEU A 259 4.90 7.40 6.94
C LEU A 259 3.38 7.39 7.17
N ASP A 260 2.73 8.55 7.18
CA ASP A 260 1.27 8.68 7.27
C ASP A 260 0.57 8.10 6.03
N GLU A 261 1.10 8.35 4.83
CA GLU A 261 0.62 7.73 3.60
C GLU A 261 0.72 6.19 3.64
N ILE A 262 1.82 5.65 4.17
CA ILE A 262 2.00 4.21 4.37
C ILE A 262 0.95 3.67 5.37
N LEU A 263 0.69 4.38 6.47
CA LEU A 263 -0.36 4.00 7.43
C LEU A 263 -1.74 3.99 6.79
N LEU A 264 -2.08 4.97 5.95
CA LEU A 264 -3.36 5.04 5.24
C LEU A 264 -3.62 3.79 4.40
N ILE A 265 -2.58 3.20 3.82
CA ILE A 265 -2.64 2.00 2.97
C ILE A 265 -2.64 0.71 3.79
N ILE A 266 -1.86 0.64 4.87
CA ILE A 266 -1.84 -0.54 5.73
C ILE A 266 -3.17 -0.68 6.47
N TYR A 267 -3.78 0.46 6.86
CA TYR A 267 -5.05 0.48 7.58
C TYR A 267 -6.27 0.21 6.70
N SER A 268 -6.21 0.47 5.38
CA SER A 268 -7.31 0.24 4.43
C SER A 268 -7.74 -1.23 4.33
#